data_AF-A0A3C0KGY7-F1
#
_entry.id   AF-A0A3C0KGY7-F1
#
_cell.length_a   1.000
_cell.length_b   1.000
_cell.length_c   1.000
_cell.angle_alpha   90.00
_cell.angle_beta   90.00
_cell.angle_gamma   90.00
#
_symmetry.space_group_name_H-M   'P 1'
#
loop_
_entity.id
_entity.type
_entity.pdbx_description
1 polymer ?
#
loop_
_entity_poly.entity_id
_entity_poly.type
_entity_poly.pdbx_seq_one_letter_code
_entity_poly.pdbx_strand_id
1 'polypeptide(L)' 'MSPINVNASSSSKPSAAVHPLDAETGGVFSAATSGERLTRLREWLATGPSWELMSEVFKDLS' A
#
# COMPACT_ATOMS: atom_id res chain seq x y z
N MET A 1 -32.82 7.02 2.16
CA MET A 1 -31.42 6.93 2.61
C MET A 1 -30.70 5.96 1.70
N SER A 2 -29.71 6.41 0.94
CA SER A 2 -28.98 5.57 -0.01
C SER A 2 -27.60 5.26 0.57
N PRO A 3 -27.26 4.00 0.90
CA PRO A 3 -25.90 3.65 1.27
C PRO A 3 -25.27 2.83 0.15
N ILE A 4 -24.25 3.35 -0.52
CA ILE A 4 -23.09 2.52 -0.91
C ILE A 4 -21.92 3.40 -1.31
N ASN A 5 -20.96 3.48 -0.39
CA ASN A 5 -19.60 3.89 -0.65
C ASN A 5 -18.89 2.77 -1.42
N VAL A 6 -18.75 2.94 -2.73
CA VAL A 6 -17.80 2.20 -3.55
C VAL A 6 -16.90 3.21 -4.24
N ASN A 7 -15.94 3.75 -3.49
CA ASN A 7 -14.78 4.40 -4.10
C ASN A 7 -13.87 3.31 -4.70
N ALA A 8 -14.36 2.70 -5.77
CA ALA A 8 -13.64 1.76 -6.62
C ALA A 8 -13.21 2.54 -7.87
N SER A 9 -12.04 3.17 -7.80
CA SER A 9 -11.38 3.74 -8.96
C SER A 9 -10.14 2.91 -9.26
N SER A 10 -10.36 1.74 -9.85
CA SER A 10 -9.34 1.00 -10.57
C SER A 10 -8.99 1.78 -11.84
N SER A 11 -7.76 2.27 -11.98
CA SER A 11 -7.28 2.82 -13.25
C SER A 11 -5.79 2.51 -13.49
N SER A 12 -5.57 1.35 -14.10
CA SER A 12 -4.86 1.21 -15.39
C SER A 12 -3.54 1.96 -15.62
N LYS A 13 -2.38 1.29 -15.43
CA LYS A 13 -1.34 1.00 -16.46
C LYS A 13 -0.07 0.36 -15.85
N PRO A 14 0.58 -0.58 -16.57
CA PRO A 14 1.63 -1.44 -16.03
C PRO A 14 2.99 -0.73 -16.07
N SER A 15 3.27 0.01 -15.02
CA SER A 15 4.64 0.37 -14.67
C SER A 15 4.61 0.80 -13.21
N ALA A 16 4.18 -0.13 -12.35
CA ALA A 16 4.66 -0.11 -10.98
C ALA A 16 6.17 -0.32 -11.10
N ALA A 17 6.91 0.77 -11.26
CA ALA A 17 8.31 0.78 -10.93
C ALA A 17 8.36 0.16 -9.55
N VAL A 18 8.91 -1.06 -9.46
CA VAL A 18 8.94 -1.83 -8.22
C VAL A 18 9.57 -0.90 -7.20
N HIS A 19 8.75 -0.39 -6.27
CA HIS A 19 9.29 0.51 -5.27
C HIS A 19 10.33 -0.29 -4.50
N PRO A 20 11.51 0.28 -4.19
CA PRO A 20 12.52 -0.44 -3.42
C PRO A 20 11.94 -0.93 -2.07
N LEU A 21 11.02 -0.16 -1.49
CA LEU A 21 10.27 -0.50 -0.29
C LEU A 21 9.16 -1.54 -0.52
N ASP A 22 8.75 -1.78 -1.76
CA ASP A 22 7.69 -2.74 -2.10
C ASP A 22 8.16 -4.19 -1.88
N ALA A 23 9.46 -4.44 -2.06
CA ALA A 23 10.09 -5.73 -1.72
C ALA A 23 10.03 -6.02 -0.21
N GLU A 24 10.18 -4.98 0.62
CA GLU A 24 10.16 -5.10 2.08
C GLU A 24 8.72 -5.07 2.64
N THR A 25 7.86 -4.24 2.06
CA THR A 25 6.44 -4.06 2.45
C THR A 25 5.47 -5.03 1.79
N GLY A 26 5.98 -5.88 0.90
CA GLY A 26 5.23 -6.92 0.20
C GLY A 26 4.30 -6.43 -0.89
N GLY A 27 4.32 -5.15 -1.27
CA GLY A 27 3.42 -4.63 -2.31
C GLY A 27 2.52 -3.46 -1.91
N VAL A 28 2.81 -2.72 -0.84
CA VAL A 28 1.97 -1.61 -0.35
C VAL A 28 1.80 -0.51 -1.41
N PHE A 29 2.87 -0.19 -2.14
CA PHE A 29 2.87 0.88 -3.13
C PHE A 29 2.31 0.41 -4.46
N SER A 30 2.66 -0.82 -4.85
CA SER A 30 2.18 -1.46 -6.07
C SER A 30 0.73 -1.96 -6.00
N ALA A 31 0.11 -1.94 -4.81
CA ALA A 31 -1.26 -2.40 -4.64
C ALA A 31 -2.24 -1.67 -5.57
N ALA A 32 -3.03 -2.43 -6.32
CA ALA A 32 -3.95 -1.91 -7.33
C ALA A 32 -5.11 -1.10 -6.74
N THR A 33 -5.39 -1.25 -5.44
CA THR A 33 -6.44 -0.52 -4.72
C THR A 33 -5.96 -0.12 -3.33
N SER A 34 -6.56 0.94 -2.78
CA SER A 34 -6.28 1.37 -1.39
C SER A 34 -6.60 0.28 -0.35
N GLY A 35 -7.56 -0.61 -0.63
CA GLY A 35 -7.88 -1.74 0.26
C GLY A 35 -6.81 -2.83 0.25
N GLU A 36 -6.25 -3.17 -0.91
CA GLU A 36 -5.08 -4.05 -0.98
C GLU A 36 -3.85 -3.40 -0.37
N ARG A 37 -3.65 -2.09 -0.57
CA ARG A 37 -2.56 -1.33 0.05
C ARG A 37 -2.62 -1.45 1.57
N LEU A 38 -3.77 -1.17 2.17
CA LEU A 38 -3.98 -1.30 3.60
C LEU A 38 -3.77 -2.74 4.07
N THR A 39 -4.15 -3.72 3.24
CA THR A 39 -3.94 -5.14 3.53
C THR A 39 -2.47 -5.52 3.59
N ARG A 40 -1.68 -5.07 2.63
CA ARG A 40 -0.24 -5.34 2.63
C ARG A 40 0.48 -4.57 3.73
N LEU A 41 0.03 -3.35 4.01
CA LEU A 41 0.63 -2.51 5.07
C LEU A 41 0.44 -3.15 6.45
N ARG A 42 -0.75 -3.68 6.75
CA ARG A 42 -0.98 -4.40 8.03
C ARG A 42 -0.16 -5.68 8.14
N GLU A 43 -0.03 -6.44 7.05
CA GLU A 43 0.74 -7.69 7.05
C GLU A 43 2.22 -7.38 7.26
N TRP A 44 2.72 -6.34 6.59
CA TRP A 44 4.07 -5.85 6.81
C TRP A 44 4.29 -5.32 8.22
N LEU A 45 3.41 -4.47 8.77
CA LEU A 45 3.54 -4.01 10.16
C LEU A 45 3.53 -5.18 11.16
N ALA A 46 2.84 -6.28 10.85
CA ALA A 46 2.83 -7.48 11.67
C ALA A 46 4.16 -8.27 11.63
N THR A 47 5.04 -8.05 10.64
CA THR A 47 6.38 -8.65 10.61
C THR A 47 7.36 -7.96 11.57
N GLY A 48 6.97 -6.81 12.13
CA GLY A 48 7.81 -6.02 13.04
C GLY A 48 8.96 -5.32 12.32
N PRO A 49 8.71 -4.51 11.28
CA PRO A 49 9.75 -3.80 10.56
C PRO A 49 10.45 -2.76 11.45
N SER A 50 11.69 -2.44 11.10
CA SER A 50 12.47 -1.40 11.76
C SER A 50 11.78 -0.04 11.67
N TRP A 51 11.96 0.80 12.70
CA TRP A 51 11.38 2.15 12.74
C TRP A 51 11.80 3.02 11.54
N GLU A 52 13.05 2.88 11.07
CA GLU A 52 13.54 3.57 9.87
C GLU A 52 12.71 3.23 8.64
N LEU A 53 12.50 1.93 8.40
CA LEU A 53 11.70 1.44 7.28
C LEU A 53 10.23 1.88 7.39
N MET A 54 9.68 1.89 8.61
CA MET A 54 8.34 2.42 8.89
C MET A 54 8.21 3.90 8.53
N SER A 55 9.16 4.73 8.97
CA SER A 55 9.19 6.15 8.70
C SER A 55 9.29 6.44 7.19
N GLU A 56 10.15 5.71 6.48
CA GLU A 56 10.27 5.86 5.03
C GLU A 56 8.98 5.52 4.29
N VAL A 57 8.34 4.42 4.67
CA VAL A 57 7.07 3.98 4.06
C VAL A 57 5.95 4.99 4.32
N PHE A 58 5.80 5.49 5.55
CA PHE A 58 4.80 6.50 5.87
C PHE A 58 5.07 7.84 5.18
N LYS A 59 6.34 8.23 5.03
CA LYS A 59 6.73 9.46 4.33
C LYS A 59 6.39 9.42 2.84
N ASP A 60 6.53 8.26 2.22
CA ASP A 60 6.24 8.04 0.80
C ASP A 60 4.73 7.82 0.52
N LEU A 61 3.99 7.33 1.53
CA LEU A 61 2.53 7.15 1.46
C LEU A 61 1.71 8.44 1.67
N SER A 62 2.32 9.48 2.26
CA SER A 62 1.69 10.77 2.54
C SER A 62 1.66 11.69 1.34
#